data_AF-A0A8J5JF71-F1
#
_entry.id   AF-A0A8J5JF71-F1
#
_cell.length_a   1.000
_cell.length_b   1.000
_cell.length_c   1.000
_cell.angle_alpha   90.00
_cell.angle_beta   90.00
_cell.angle_gamma   90.00
#
_symmetry.space_group_name_H-M   'P 1'
#
loop_
_entity.id
_entity.type
_entity.pdbx_description
1 polymer ?
#
loop_
_entity_poly.entity_id
_entity_poly.type
_entity_poly.pdbx_seq_one_letter_code
_entity_poly.pdbx_strand_id
1 'polypeptide(L)'
;MRLNKQAQQGGFVEVESADVEELLESHCEDLSTEDLQQLVAAGEIEDAEDDEVKDAKPRELPTSVLSSILREVDKQLQILEGNDYNAERSRIAVRGVKSFLAPYEQLLCERRKMAKQQTLGVFFKLTPKKQSKPQSEDSEPQPSTSGIRRFFSSLPCNQNCT
;
A
#
# COMPACT_ATOMS: atom_id res chain seq x y z
N MET A 1 -17.83 -30.44 -40.78
CA MET A 1 -16.83 -29.99 -41.77
C MET A 1 -17.08 -28.61 -42.40
N ARG A 2 -18.18 -27.88 -42.12
CA ARG A 2 -18.45 -26.55 -42.74
C ARG A 2 -17.69 -25.36 -42.12
N LEU A 3 -17.26 -25.46 -40.85
CA LEU A 3 -16.70 -24.34 -40.09
C LEU A 3 -15.26 -23.99 -40.52
N ASN A 4 -14.38 -24.99 -40.69
CA ASN A 4 -12.98 -24.76 -41.07
C ASN A 4 -12.85 -24.08 -42.46
N LYS A 5 -13.73 -24.46 -43.41
CA LYS A 5 -13.75 -23.88 -44.76
C LYS A 5 -14.07 -22.38 -44.80
N GLN A 6 -14.89 -21.87 -43.87
CA GLN A 6 -15.22 -20.44 -43.80
C GLN A 6 -14.08 -19.62 -43.16
N ALA A 7 -13.36 -20.20 -42.19
CA ALA A 7 -12.20 -19.57 -41.56
C ALA A 7 -11.04 -19.35 -42.56
N GLN A 8 -10.74 -20.37 -43.37
CA GLN A 8 -9.71 -20.29 -44.42
C GLN A 8 -10.03 -19.23 -45.50
N GLN A 9 -11.32 -19.06 -45.85
CA GLN A 9 -11.75 -18.01 -46.78
C GLN A 9 -11.59 -16.59 -46.22
N GLY A 10 -11.55 -16.45 -44.89
CA GLY A 10 -11.30 -15.19 -44.18
C GLY A 10 -9.82 -14.91 -43.89
N GLY A 11 -8.89 -15.73 -44.39
CA GLY A 11 -7.45 -15.58 -44.17
C GLY A 11 -6.94 -16.17 -42.85
N PHE A 12 -7.76 -16.91 -42.11
CA PHE A 12 -7.34 -17.61 -40.90
C PHE A 12 -6.87 -19.02 -41.28
N VAL A 13 -5.57 -19.25 -41.13
CA VAL A 13 -4.96 -20.57 -41.25
C VAL A 13 -5.00 -21.24 -39.88
N GLU A 14 -5.31 -22.53 -39.84
CA GLU A 14 -5.30 -23.33 -38.62
C GLU A 14 -3.84 -23.47 -38.16
N VAL A 15 -3.57 -23.07 -36.92
CA VAL A 15 -2.23 -23.17 -36.32
C VAL A 15 -2.05 -24.59 -35.82
N GLU A 16 -1.05 -25.29 -36.36
CA GLU A 16 -0.67 -26.63 -35.92
C GLU A 16 0.26 -26.53 -34.70
N SER A 17 0.34 -27.61 -33.90
CA SER A 17 1.27 -27.64 -32.76
C SER A 17 2.72 -27.46 -33.19
N ALA A 18 3.06 -27.95 -34.39
CA ALA A 18 4.38 -27.78 -34.99
C ALA A 18 4.73 -26.31 -35.24
N ASP A 19 3.76 -25.47 -35.60
CA ASP A 19 3.99 -24.02 -35.81
C ASP A 19 4.39 -23.33 -34.48
N VAL A 20 3.82 -23.78 -33.37
CA VAL A 20 4.16 -23.27 -32.03
C VAL A 20 5.52 -23.79 -31.58
N GLU A 21 5.84 -25.05 -31.86
CA GLU A 21 7.13 -25.66 -31.55
C GLU A 21 8.29 -24.99 -32.30
N GLU A 22 8.11 -24.69 -33.60
CA GLU A 22 9.09 -23.97 -34.42
C GLU A 22 9.36 -22.56 -33.86
N LEU A 23 8.31 -21.82 -33.48
CA LEU A 23 8.46 -20.49 -32.87
C LEU A 23 9.21 -20.54 -31.54
N LEU A 24 8.91 -21.54 -30.70
CA LEU A 24 9.59 -21.71 -29.42
C LEU A 24 11.06 -22.03 -29.62
N GLU A 25 11.41 -22.92 -30.55
CA GLU A 25 12.81 -23.24 -30.87
C GLU A 25 13.57 -22.04 -31.41
N SER A 26 12.94 -21.20 -32.24
CA SER A 26 13.55 -19.99 -32.80
C SER A 26 13.90 -18.90 -31.77
N HIS A 27 13.25 -18.93 -30.59
CA HIS A 27 13.41 -17.92 -29.54
C HIS A 27 13.88 -18.50 -28.20
N CYS A 28 14.30 -19.77 -28.17
CA CYS A 28 14.86 -20.42 -26.99
C CYS A 28 16.37 -20.16 -26.82
N GLU A 29 16.96 -19.31 -27.66
CA GLU A 29 18.36 -18.92 -27.51
C GLU A 29 18.54 -18.08 -26.24
N ASP A 30 19.44 -18.52 -25.36
CA ASP A 30 19.81 -17.76 -24.17
C ASP A 30 20.41 -16.41 -24.59
N LEU A 31 19.93 -15.32 -24.00
CA LEU A 31 20.48 -13.98 -24.25
C LEU A 31 21.98 -13.96 -23.95
N SER A 32 22.77 -13.46 -24.90
CA SER A 32 24.20 -13.27 -24.67
C SER A 32 24.45 -12.11 -23.70
N THR A 33 25.65 -12.07 -23.14
CA THR A 33 26.07 -10.97 -22.26
C THR A 33 26.02 -9.61 -22.96
N GLU A 34 26.28 -9.59 -24.26
CA GLU A 34 26.26 -8.42 -25.13
C GLU A 34 24.82 -7.94 -25.40
N ASP A 35 23.87 -8.87 -25.56
CA ASP A 35 22.44 -8.54 -25.70
C ASP A 35 21.87 -7.96 -24.40
N LEU A 36 22.28 -8.51 -23.26
CA LEU A 36 21.93 -7.96 -21.95
C LEU A 36 22.48 -6.54 -21.76
N GLN A 37 23.72 -6.27 -22.20
CA GLN A 37 24.28 -4.93 -22.15
C GLN A 37 23.55 -3.95 -23.07
N GLN A 38 23.13 -4.40 -24.26
CA GLN A 38 22.35 -3.58 -25.18
C GLN A 38 20.96 -3.24 -24.62
N LEU A 39 20.30 -4.19 -23.94
CA LEU A 39 19.01 -3.93 -23.28
C LEU A 39 19.15 -2.93 -22.12
N VAL A 40 20.24 -3.02 -21.34
CA VAL A 40 20.53 -2.04 -20.29
C VAL A 40 20.77 -0.66 -20.90
N ALA A 41 21.60 -0.57 -21.95
CA ALA A 41 21.88 0.69 -22.62
C ALA A 41 20.63 1.31 -23.28
N ALA A 42 19.74 0.48 -23.83
CA ALA A 42 18.47 0.94 -24.40
C ALA A 42 17.51 1.46 -23.32
N GLY A 43 17.43 0.79 -22.16
CA GLY A 43 16.65 1.26 -21.02
C GLY A 43 17.18 2.57 -20.41
N GLU A 44 18.51 2.73 -20.37
CA GLU A 44 19.14 3.97 -19.89
C GLU A 44 18.86 5.19 -20.80
N ILE A 45 18.61 4.97 -22.10
CA ILE A 45 18.22 6.04 -23.04
C ILE A 45 16.76 6.45 -22.82
N GLU A 46 15.86 5.50 -22.52
CA GLU A 46 14.46 5.81 -22.18
C GLU A 46 14.33 6.55 -20.82
N ASP A 47 15.19 6.23 -19.85
CA ASP A 47 15.27 6.92 -18.55
C ASP A 47 15.92 8.33 -18.62
N ALA A 48 16.61 8.63 -19.72
CA ALA A 48 17.26 9.92 -19.97
C ALA A 48 16.31 10.95 -20.62
N GLU A 49 15.21 10.52 -21.23
CA GLU A 49 14.17 11.45 -21.72
C GLU A 49 13.19 11.91 -20.63
N ASP A 50 13.26 11.35 -19.42
CA ASP A 50 12.53 11.78 -18.21
C ASP A 50 13.39 12.69 -17.28
N ASP A 51 14.59 13.09 -17.72
CA ASP A 51 15.53 13.87 -16.90
C ASP A 51 15.13 15.35 -16.68
N GLU A 52 14.07 15.87 -17.33
CA GLU A 52 13.62 17.25 -17.09
C GLU A 52 12.81 17.45 -15.79
N VAL A 53 12.50 16.38 -15.03
CA VAL A 53 11.69 16.48 -13.78
C VAL A 53 12.45 16.04 -12.52
N LYS A 54 13.77 15.84 -12.56
CA LYS A 54 14.51 15.21 -11.43
C LYS A 54 14.87 16.10 -10.23
N ASP A 55 14.43 17.37 -10.16
CA ASP A 55 14.77 18.27 -9.03
C ASP A 55 13.58 18.80 -8.19
N ALA A 56 12.34 18.44 -8.52
CA ALA A 56 11.21 18.86 -7.69
C ALA A 56 11.04 17.93 -6.48
N LYS A 57 11.23 18.45 -5.25
CA LYS A 57 10.88 17.73 -4.02
C LYS A 57 9.45 17.16 -4.18
N PRO A 58 9.21 15.86 -3.89
CA PRO A 58 7.88 15.27 -4.00
C PRO A 58 6.86 16.13 -3.25
N ARG A 59 5.75 16.44 -3.92
CA ARG A 59 4.68 17.23 -3.31
C ARG A 59 4.07 16.44 -2.14
N GLU A 60 4.33 16.88 -0.93
CA GLU A 60 3.77 16.27 0.27
C GLU A 60 2.32 16.73 0.47
N LEU A 61 1.43 15.78 0.80
CA LEU A 61 0.08 16.09 1.29
C LEU A 61 0.09 16.08 2.82
N PRO A 62 0.14 17.23 3.51
CA PRO A 62 0.24 17.27 4.96
C PRO A 62 -1.06 16.78 5.61
N THR A 63 -0.94 16.14 6.78
CA THR A 63 -2.06 15.54 7.51
C THR A 63 -3.16 16.55 7.87
N SER A 64 -2.79 17.79 8.17
CA SER A 64 -3.74 18.88 8.44
C SER A 64 -4.60 19.20 7.22
N VAL A 65 -3.98 19.35 6.04
CA VAL A 65 -4.68 19.61 4.77
C VAL A 65 -5.57 18.43 4.41
N LEU A 66 -5.06 17.20 4.48
CA LEU A 66 -5.87 15.99 4.25
C LEU A 66 -7.12 15.95 5.14
N SER A 67 -6.95 16.20 6.44
CA SER A 67 -8.08 16.23 7.38
C SER A 67 -9.07 17.36 7.12
N SER A 68 -8.59 18.52 6.66
CA SER A 68 -9.44 19.67 6.34
C SER A 68 -10.24 19.43 5.07
N ILE A 69 -9.64 18.82 4.05
CA ILE A 69 -10.31 18.48 2.79
C ILE A 69 -11.45 17.49 3.06
N LEU A 70 -11.17 16.38 3.76
CA LEU A 70 -12.17 15.36 4.06
C LEU A 70 -13.36 15.95 4.83
N ARG A 71 -13.08 16.79 5.83
CA ARG A 71 -14.13 17.49 6.60
C ARG A 71 -14.98 18.42 5.74
N GLU A 72 -14.37 19.20 4.84
CA GLU A 72 -15.12 20.11 3.99
C GLU A 72 -15.97 19.34 2.98
N VAL A 73 -15.45 18.25 2.40
CA VAL A 73 -16.25 17.39 1.52
C VAL A 73 -17.45 16.81 2.26
N ASP A 74 -17.26 16.25 3.46
CA ASP A 74 -18.37 15.73 4.26
C ASP A 74 -19.46 16.77 4.52
N LYS A 75 -19.06 18.00 4.83
CA LYS A 75 -20.00 19.12 5.01
C LYS A 75 -20.78 19.42 3.74
N GLN A 76 -20.11 19.47 2.58
CA GLN A 76 -20.79 19.71 1.30
C GLN A 76 -21.74 18.57 0.92
N LEU A 77 -21.36 17.32 1.22
CA LEU A 77 -22.21 16.14 0.99
C LEU A 77 -23.47 16.16 1.87
N GLN A 78 -23.36 16.58 3.13
CA GLN A 78 -24.52 16.76 4.02
C GLN A 78 -25.46 17.85 3.51
N ILE A 79 -24.92 18.97 3.01
CA ILE A 79 -25.72 20.04 2.40
C ILE A 79 -26.43 19.50 1.16
N LEU A 80 -25.75 18.77 0.28
CA LEU A 80 -26.36 18.17 -0.90
C LEU A 80 -27.51 17.23 -0.52
N GLU A 81 -27.28 16.31 0.43
CA GLU A 81 -28.28 15.34 0.86
C GLU A 81 -29.50 16.00 1.50
N GLY A 82 -29.31 17.04 2.30
CA GLY A 82 -30.39 17.75 2.99
C GLY A 82 -31.20 18.71 2.11
N ASN A 83 -30.67 19.14 0.96
CA ASN A 83 -31.34 20.09 0.06
C ASN A 83 -31.90 19.43 -1.22
N ASP A 84 -31.49 18.21 -1.57
CA ASP A 84 -32.04 17.52 -2.73
C ASP A 84 -33.45 17.01 -2.46
N TYR A 85 -34.41 17.41 -3.32
CA TYR A 85 -35.77 16.87 -3.30
C TYR A 85 -35.80 15.35 -3.57
N ASN A 86 -34.87 14.85 -4.39
CA ASN A 86 -34.72 13.42 -4.64
C ASN A 86 -33.66 12.82 -3.71
N ALA A 87 -34.11 12.33 -2.56
CA ALA A 87 -33.25 11.71 -1.55
C ALA A 87 -32.46 10.48 -2.07
N GLU A 88 -33.01 9.70 -3.01
CA GLU A 88 -32.29 8.53 -3.52
C GLU A 88 -31.14 8.95 -4.43
N ARG A 89 -31.36 9.96 -5.29
CA ARG A 89 -30.29 10.52 -6.13
C ARG A 89 -29.16 11.07 -5.29
N SER A 90 -29.47 11.90 -4.28
CA SER A 90 -28.46 12.48 -3.41
C SER A 90 -27.71 11.41 -2.62
N ARG A 91 -28.41 10.41 -2.08
CA ARG A 91 -27.80 9.29 -1.35
C ARG A 91 -26.85 8.46 -2.22
N ILE A 92 -27.20 8.21 -3.49
CA ILE A 92 -26.32 7.52 -4.45
C ILE A 92 -25.05 8.35 -4.69
N ALA A 93 -25.19 9.65 -4.92
CA ALA A 93 -24.06 10.55 -5.14
C ALA A 93 -23.14 10.63 -3.91
N VAL A 94 -23.70 10.82 -2.71
CA VAL A 94 -22.96 10.88 -1.44
C VAL A 94 -22.19 9.59 -1.21
N ARG A 95 -22.82 8.43 -1.42
CA ARG A 95 -22.13 7.14 -1.29
C ARG A 95 -20.98 7.02 -2.27
N GLY A 96 -21.19 7.39 -3.53
CA GLY A 96 -20.14 7.33 -4.56
C GLY A 96 -18.92 8.17 -4.19
N VAL A 97 -19.13 9.42 -3.78
CA VAL A 97 -18.02 10.30 -3.36
C VAL A 97 -17.28 9.73 -2.15
N LYS A 98 -17.99 9.23 -1.13
CA LYS A 98 -17.36 8.60 0.04
C LYS A 98 -16.55 7.36 -0.34
N SER A 99 -17.04 6.53 -1.25
CA SER A 99 -16.28 5.38 -1.74
C SER A 99 -14.96 5.79 -2.42
N PHE A 100 -14.94 6.89 -3.19
CA PHE A 100 -13.70 7.40 -3.78
C PHE A 100 -12.74 8.03 -2.77
N LEU A 101 -13.25 8.51 -1.63
CA LEU A 101 -12.43 9.10 -0.57
C LEU A 101 -11.96 8.11 0.50
N ALA A 102 -12.49 6.88 0.52
CA ALA A 102 -12.11 5.85 1.48
C ALA A 102 -10.58 5.60 1.59
N PRO A 103 -9.78 5.58 0.49
CA PRO A 103 -8.32 5.44 0.60
C PRO A 103 -7.66 6.59 1.39
N TYR A 104 -8.19 7.80 1.26
CA TYR A 104 -7.69 8.99 1.95
C TYR A 104 -8.09 9.01 3.44
N GLU A 105 -9.28 8.50 3.76
CA GLU A 105 -9.70 8.27 5.15
C GLU A 105 -8.81 7.25 5.85
N GLN A 106 -8.48 6.16 5.16
CA GLN A 106 -7.55 5.15 5.64
C GLN A 106 -6.15 5.75 5.87
N LEU A 107 -5.62 6.50 4.89
CA LEU A 107 -4.34 7.19 5.01
C LEU A 107 -4.30 8.13 6.24
N LEU A 108 -5.38 8.86 6.48
CA LEU A 108 -5.48 9.73 7.66
C LEU A 108 -5.49 8.91 8.96
N CYS A 109 -6.18 7.77 8.98
CA CYS A 109 -6.22 6.85 10.12
C CYS A 109 -4.83 6.27 10.44
N GLU A 110 -4.12 5.81 9.41
CA GLU A 110 -2.75 5.28 9.53
C GLU A 110 -1.79 6.33 10.09
N ARG A 111 -1.80 7.55 9.55
CA ARG A 111 -0.98 8.66 10.05
C ARG A 111 -1.26 8.98 11.52
N ARG A 112 -2.53 8.93 11.94
CA ARG A 112 -2.91 9.13 13.35
C ARG A 112 -2.40 8.00 14.24
N LYS A 113 -2.46 6.74 13.78
CA LYS A 113 -1.93 5.59 14.54
C LYS A 113 -0.41 5.68 14.71
N MET A 114 0.32 6.02 13.64
CA MET A 114 1.77 6.18 13.68
C MET A 114 2.20 7.30 14.63
N ALA A 115 1.52 8.45 14.61
CA ALA A 115 1.81 9.55 15.53
C ALA A 115 1.63 9.16 17.02
N LYS A 116 0.57 8.39 17.33
CA LYS A 116 0.34 7.85 18.68
C LYS A 116 1.43 6.87 19.10
N GLN A 117 1.87 5.99 18.20
CA GLN A 117 2.94 5.02 18.48
C GLN A 117 4.30 5.70 18.72
N GLN A 118 4.65 6.72 17.92
CA GLN A 118 5.87 7.50 18.14
C GLN A 118 5.89 8.15 19.53
N THR A 119 4.74 8.68 19.97
CA THR A 119 4.58 9.29 21.29
C THR A 119 4.91 8.29 22.41
N LEU A 120 4.37 7.07 22.36
CA LEU A 120 4.67 6.03 23.36
C LEU A 120 6.12 5.55 23.31
N GLY A 121 6.69 5.38 22.12
CA GLY A 121 8.08 4.94 21.94
C GLY A 121 9.11 5.87 22.60
N VAL A 122 8.81 7.17 22.71
CA VAL A 122 9.65 8.13 23.44
C VAL A 122 9.64 7.84 24.94
N PHE A 123 8.48 7.54 25.53
CA PHE A 123 8.37 7.22 26.97
C PHE A 123 9.12 5.95 27.36
N PHE A 124 9.08 4.89 26.53
CA PHE A 124 9.80 3.64 26.82
C PHE A 124 11.32 3.73 26.64
N LYS A 125 11.82 4.70 25.87
CA LYS A 125 13.26 4.90 25.66
C LYS A 125 13.94 5.67 26.80
N LEU A 126 13.17 6.27 27.71
CA LEU A 126 13.67 6.91 28.92
C LEU A 126 13.92 5.87 30.02
N THR A 127 14.79 4.90 29.77
CA THR A 127 15.44 4.16 30.86
C THR A 127 16.77 4.85 31.15
N PRO A 128 17.04 5.28 32.40
CA PRO A 128 18.34 5.84 32.73
C PRO A 128 19.39 4.73 32.55
N LYS A 129 20.28 4.89 31.57
CA LYS A 129 21.53 4.13 31.53
C LYS A 129 22.28 4.46 32.82
N LYS A 130 22.17 3.61 33.85
CA LYS A 130 23.16 3.54 34.92
C LYS A 130 24.50 3.22 34.25
N GLN A 131 25.32 4.25 34.05
CA GLN A 131 26.75 4.04 33.88
C GLN A 131 27.28 3.56 35.23
N SER A 132 27.64 2.28 35.32
CA SER A 132 28.57 1.80 36.35
C SER A 132 29.57 0.87 35.68
N LYS A 133 30.81 1.33 35.66
CA LYS A 133 32.05 0.68 35.22
C LYS A 133 32.29 -0.63 36.03
N PRO A 134 33.01 -1.64 35.49
CA PRO A 134 33.09 -2.98 36.09
C PRO A 134 34.03 -3.04 37.29
N GLN A 135 33.61 -3.71 38.37
CA GLN A 135 34.47 -4.35 39.35
C GLN A 135 33.82 -5.63 39.92
N SER A 136 34.46 -6.75 39.60
CA SER A 136 34.71 -7.98 40.38
C SER A 136 33.65 -8.59 41.32
N GLU A 137 33.33 -9.84 40.97
CA GLU A 137 33.31 -11.06 41.80
C GLU A 137 32.18 -11.32 42.82
N ASP A 138 31.40 -12.34 42.44
CA ASP A 138 30.90 -13.49 43.22
C ASP A 138 29.72 -13.31 44.19
N SER A 139 28.53 -13.74 43.74
CA SER A 139 27.53 -14.51 44.52
C SER A 139 26.34 -14.91 43.63
N GLU A 140 26.06 -16.22 43.59
CA GLU A 140 24.98 -16.91 42.88
C GLU A 140 23.54 -16.62 43.42
N PRO A 141 22.47 -17.05 42.72
CA PRO A 141 21.18 -16.33 42.68
C PRO A 141 20.14 -16.84 43.67
N GLN A 142 19.26 -15.95 44.12
CA GLN A 142 17.96 -16.34 44.68
C GLN A 142 16.81 -15.83 43.79
N PRO A 143 15.92 -16.69 43.29
CA PRO A 143 14.67 -16.23 42.70
C PRO A 143 13.69 -15.92 43.82
N SER A 144 13.39 -14.64 44.02
CA SER A 144 12.24 -14.22 44.83
C SER A 144 11.04 -14.03 43.91
N THR A 145 10.19 -15.06 43.81
CA THR A 145 8.88 -14.97 43.15
C THR A 145 7.81 -14.82 44.23
N SER A 146 7.54 -13.57 44.64
CA SER A 146 6.31 -13.29 45.38
C SER A 146 5.18 -13.12 44.37
N GLY A 147 4.34 -14.14 44.28
CA GLY A 147 3.22 -14.20 43.36
C GLY A 147 2.13 -13.20 43.70
N ILE A 148 1.54 -12.60 42.66
CA ILE A 148 0.18 -12.07 42.71
C ILE A 148 -0.56 -12.47 41.43
N ARG A 149 -1.84 -12.75 41.65
CA ARG A 149 -2.69 -13.70 40.94
C ARG A 149 -3.02 -13.24 39.52
N ARG A 150 -3.13 -14.21 38.61
CA ARG A 150 -3.90 -14.09 37.38
C ARG A 150 -5.34 -13.70 37.75
N PHE A 151 -5.82 -12.58 37.23
CA PHE A 151 -7.23 -12.42 36.93
C PHE A 151 -7.37 -12.32 35.41
N PHE A 152 -7.97 -13.36 34.83
CA PHE A 152 -8.58 -13.27 33.53
C PHE A 152 -9.82 -12.38 33.66
N SER A 153 -9.92 -11.37 32.81
CA SER A 153 -11.21 -11.00 32.23
C SER A 153 -10.96 -10.48 30.82
N SER A 154 -11.22 -11.36 29.86
CA SER A 154 -11.50 -11.01 28.47
C SER A 154 -12.60 -9.95 28.44
N LEU A 155 -12.33 -8.81 27.80
CA LEU A 155 -13.34 -7.90 27.28
C LEU A 155 -12.92 -7.53 25.86
N PRO A 156 -13.76 -7.79 24.85
CA PRO A 156 -13.47 -7.39 23.48
C PRO A 156 -13.64 -5.87 23.36
N CYS A 157 -12.59 -5.17 22.92
CA CYS A 157 -12.70 -3.77 22.52
C CYS A 157 -13.39 -3.73 21.14
N ASN A 158 -14.72 -3.75 21.17
CA ASN A 158 -15.56 -3.40 20.05
C ASN A 158 -15.91 -1.92 20.17
N GLN A 159 -15.46 -1.10 19.22
CA GLN A 159 -16.16 0.12 18.79
C GLN A 159 -15.46 0.79 17.60
N ASN A 160 -16.06 0.53 16.44
CA ASN A 160 -16.34 1.45 15.34
C ASN A 160 -15.87 2.90 15.56
N CYS A 161 -14.90 3.32 14.77
CA CYS A 161 -14.69 4.74 14.49
C CYS A 161 -15.71 5.12 13.42
N THR A 162 -16.70 5.89 13.83
CA THR A 162 -17.58 6.68 12.94
C THR A 162 -16.95 8.02 12.66
#